data_AF-A0A8D9EN75-F1
#
_entry.id   AF-A0A8D9EN75-F1
#
_cell.length_a   1.000
_cell.length_b   1.000
_cell.length_c   1.000
_cell.angle_alpha   90.00
_cell.angle_beta   90.00
_cell.angle_gamma   90.00
#
_symmetry.space_group_name_H-M   'P 1'
#
loop_
_entity.id
_entity.type
_entity.pdbx_description
1 polymer ?
#
loop_
_entity_poly.entity_id
_entity_poly.type
_entity_poly.pdbx_seq_one_letter_code
_entity_poly.pdbx_strand_id
1 'polypeptide(L)'
;MYQRQVPLILIGMLMLVSLMVIFITVRTVRRNQCSKTFASKSYLKVHMFSHEGIRFPCDSCSQSFAQRSILKAHQRQVHEGIKNYACNQCSKTFARSTDLKRHELIHEGIRFPCDKCSKSYSEKGKLKKHQIEHEYECDITYT
;
A
#
# COMPACT_ATOMS: atom_id res chain seq x y z
N MET A 1 -56.14 -29.18 30.68
CA MET A 1 -55.24 -29.10 29.51
C MET A 1 -55.20 -27.67 29.01
N TYR A 2 -54.22 -26.87 29.44
CA TYR A 2 -54.14 -25.44 29.14
C TYR A 2 -53.40 -25.24 27.80
N GLN A 3 -54.15 -25.11 26.71
CA GLN A 3 -53.58 -24.73 25.42
C GLN A 3 -53.26 -23.23 25.48
N ARG A 4 -51.97 -22.90 25.63
CA ARG A 4 -51.46 -21.54 25.70
C ARG A 4 -51.47 -20.94 24.29
N GLN A 5 -52.58 -20.35 23.88
CA GLN A 5 -52.65 -19.61 22.61
C GLN A 5 -51.76 -18.37 22.74
N VAL A 6 -50.63 -18.37 22.02
CA VAL A 6 -49.78 -17.18 21.92
C VAL A 6 -50.51 -16.18 21.02
N PRO A 7 -50.86 -14.97 21.52
CA PRO A 7 -51.64 -14.03 20.74
C PRO A 7 -50.85 -13.57 19.51
N LEU A 8 -51.52 -13.45 18.37
CA LEU A 8 -50.94 -12.99 17.09
C LEU A 8 -50.15 -11.68 17.21
N ILE A 9 -50.55 -10.82 18.16
CA ILE A 9 -49.87 -9.56 18.49
C ILE A 9 -48.45 -9.81 19.03
N LEU A 10 -48.26 -10.85 19.85
CA LEU A 10 -46.95 -11.22 20.41
C LEU A 10 -46.02 -11.80 19.34
N ILE A 11 -46.57 -12.55 18.38
CA ILE A 11 -45.81 -13.05 17.22
C ILE A 11 -45.36 -11.88 16.33
N GLY A 12 -46.23 -10.90 16.08
CA GLY A 12 -45.89 -9.68 15.33
C GLY A 12 -44.81 -8.84 16.01
N MET A 13 -44.88 -8.69 17.34
CA MET A 13 -43.85 -8.00 18.15
C MET A 13 -42.49 -8.71 18.07
N LEU A 14 -42.47 -10.05 18.14
CA LEU A 14 -41.23 -10.83 18.01
C LEU A 14 -40.62 -10.71 16.61
N MET A 15 -41.44 -10.75 15.55
CA MET A 15 -40.97 -10.61 14.17
C MET A 15 -40.39 -9.21 13.90
N LEU A 16 -41.00 -8.15 14.42
CA LEU A 16 -40.47 -6.79 14.31
C LEU A 16 -39.18 -6.60 15.12
N VAL A 17 -39.09 -7.17 16.31
CA VAL A 17 -37.85 -7.15 17.11
C VAL A 17 -36.74 -7.91 16.38
N SER A 18 -37.03 -9.08 15.79
CA SER A 18 -36.06 -9.81 14.96
C SER A 18 -35.63 -9.02 13.73
N LEU A 19 -36.55 -8.35 13.02
CA LEU A 19 -36.22 -7.49 11.87
C LEU A 19 -35.38 -6.28 12.30
N MET A 20 -35.69 -5.65 13.43
CA MET A 20 -34.89 -4.55 13.99
C MET A 20 -33.51 -5.05 14.42
N VAL A 21 -33.39 -6.22 15.04
CA VAL A 21 -32.09 -6.85 15.39
C VAL A 21 -31.30 -7.22 14.15
N ILE A 22 -31.93 -7.74 13.08
CA ILE A 22 -31.28 -7.99 11.79
C ILE A 22 -30.80 -6.67 11.17
N PHE A 23 -31.63 -5.62 11.18
CA PHE A 23 -31.26 -4.31 10.66
C PHE A 23 -30.14 -3.62 11.45
N ILE A 24 -30.11 -3.83 12.77
CA ILE A 24 -29.03 -3.39 13.67
C ILE A 24 -27.75 -4.20 13.41
N THR A 25 -27.81 -5.53 13.40
CA THR A 25 -26.65 -6.42 13.20
C THR A 25 -26.04 -6.29 11.80
N VAL A 26 -26.85 -6.14 10.75
CA VAL A 26 -26.40 -5.87 9.37
C VAL A 26 -25.77 -4.48 9.23
N ARG A 27 -26.24 -3.46 9.97
CA ARG A 27 -25.60 -2.13 10.00
C ARG A 27 -24.27 -2.12 10.78
N THR A 28 -24.08 -3.00 11.76
CA THR A 28 -22.92 -2.94 12.68
C THR A 28 -21.72 -3.80 12.29
N VAL A 29 -21.78 -4.64 11.24
CA VAL A 29 -20.57 -5.32 10.74
C VAL A 29 -19.75 -4.38 9.84
N ARG A 30 -19.27 -3.28 10.41
CA ARG A 30 -18.06 -2.60 9.91
C ARG A 30 -16.94 -3.01 10.84
N ARG A 31 -16.46 -4.25 10.67
CA ARG A 31 -15.31 -4.77 11.41
C ARG A 31 -14.16 -3.80 11.18
N ASN A 32 -13.69 -3.12 12.22
CA ASN A 32 -12.49 -2.28 12.18
C ASN A 32 -11.31 -3.18 11.77
N GLN A 33 -11.04 -3.27 10.47
CA GLN A 33 -10.03 -4.17 9.94
C GLN A 33 -8.61 -3.65 10.24
N CYS A 34 -8.46 -2.36 10.55
CA CYS A 34 -7.27 -1.80 11.19
C CYS A 34 -7.54 -0.44 11.85
N SER A 35 -6.63 0.02 12.70
CA SER A 35 -6.71 1.30 13.42
C SER A 35 -5.99 2.45 12.71
N LYS A 36 -5.92 2.43 11.37
CA LYS A 36 -5.24 3.49 10.59
C LYS A 36 -6.12 4.71 10.41
N THR A 37 -5.57 5.88 10.69
CA THR A 37 -6.21 7.19 10.49
C THR A 37 -5.70 7.85 9.21
N PHE A 38 -6.59 8.47 8.44
CA PHE A 38 -6.24 9.13 7.18
C PHE A 38 -6.72 10.57 7.18
N ALA A 39 -5.85 11.48 6.75
CA ALA A 39 -6.15 12.91 6.66
C ALA A 39 -7.18 13.24 5.56
N SER A 40 -7.40 12.34 4.59
CA SER A 40 -8.36 12.56 3.50
C SER A 40 -9.22 11.35 3.22
N LYS A 41 -10.50 11.62 2.90
CA LYS A 41 -11.51 10.62 2.55
C LYS A 41 -11.12 9.79 1.33
N SER A 42 -10.43 10.40 0.35
CA SER A 42 -9.97 9.70 -0.84
C SER A 42 -8.91 8.64 -0.49
N TYR A 43 -7.97 8.96 0.40
CA TYR A 43 -6.99 7.99 0.87
C TYR A 43 -7.62 6.88 1.71
N LEU A 44 -8.59 7.23 2.57
CA LEU A 44 -9.36 6.23 3.30
C LEU A 44 -10.07 5.26 2.34
N LYS A 45 -10.72 5.77 1.29
CA LYS A 45 -11.41 4.95 0.29
C LYS A 45 -10.46 3.99 -0.42
N VAL A 46 -9.32 4.49 -0.88
CA VAL A 46 -8.29 3.64 -1.51
C VAL A 46 -7.75 2.61 -0.53
N HIS A 47 -7.56 2.99 0.74
CA HIS A 47 -7.11 2.05 1.76
C HIS A 47 -8.14 0.95 2.01
N MET A 48 -9.45 1.24 2.00
CA MET A 48 -10.49 0.22 2.15
C MET A 48 -10.42 -0.85 1.04
N PHE A 49 -9.97 -0.51 -0.18
CA PHE A 49 -9.75 -1.51 -1.22
C PHE A 49 -8.69 -2.56 -0.85
N SER A 50 -7.72 -2.21 -0.02
CA SER A 50 -6.72 -3.19 0.46
C SER A 50 -7.33 -4.25 1.38
N HIS A 51 -8.39 -3.89 2.10
CA HIS A 51 -9.14 -4.79 2.97
C HIS A 51 -10.06 -5.73 2.18
N GLU A 52 -10.62 -5.24 1.08
CA GLU A 52 -11.51 -6.00 0.19
C GLU A 52 -10.73 -6.78 -0.89
N GLY A 53 -9.40 -6.66 -0.92
CA GLY A 53 -8.56 -7.27 -1.95
C GLY A 53 -8.78 -6.67 -3.35
N ILE A 54 -9.45 -5.52 -3.45
CA ILE A 54 -9.76 -4.87 -4.73
C ILE A 54 -8.47 -4.28 -5.30
N ARG A 55 -8.14 -4.73 -6.52
CA ARG A 55 -6.99 -4.25 -7.30
C ARG A 55 -7.42 -3.99 -8.74
N PHE A 56 -6.69 -3.13 -9.42
CA PHE A 56 -6.87 -2.80 -10.83
C PHE A 56 -5.87 -3.62 -11.64
N PRO A 57 -6.31 -4.67 -12.37
CA PRO A 57 -5.42 -5.49 -13.18
C PRO A 57 -4.92 -4.73 -14.40
N CYS A 58 -3.73 -5.10 -14.88
CA CYS A 58 -3.26 -4.70 -16.19
C CYS A 58 -3.73 -5.72 -17.22
N ASP A 59 -4.27 -5.26 -18.35
CA ASP A 59 -4.75 -6.18 -19.40
C ASP A 59 -3.60 -6.80 -20.21
N SER A 60 -2.40 -6.22 -20.12
CA SER A 60 -1.23 -6.64 -20.90
C SER A 60 -0.21 -7.45 -20.10
N CYS A 61 -0.41 -7.66 -18.79
CA CYS A 61 0.43 -8.53 -17.95
C CYS A 61 -0.28 -9.00 -16.67
N SER A 62 0.33 -9.89 -15.90
CA SER A 62 -0.26 -10.42 -14.66
C SER A 62 -0.23 -9.46 -13.46
N GLN A 63 0.21 -8.22 -13.64
CA GLN A 63 0.33 -7.24 -12.55
C GLN A 63 -1.01 -6.58 -12.21
N SER A 64 -1.21 -6.26 -10.92
CA SER A 64 -2.39 -5.54 -10.45
C SER A 64 -2.04 -4.48 -9.39
N PHE A 65 -2.74 -3.35 -9.44
CA PHE A 65 -2.38 -2.15 -8.68
C PHE A 65 -3.48 -1.69 -7.73
N ALA A 66 -3.10 -1.05 -6.63
CA ALA A 66 -4.07 -0.56 -5.65
C ALA A 66 -4.86 0.68 -6.11
N GLN A 67 -4.40 1.37 -7.17
CA GLN A 67 -5.03 2.57 -7.69
C GLN A 67 -4.97 2.61 -9.22
N ARG A 68 -6.01 3.18 -9.85
CA ARG A 68 -6.07 3.38 -11.30
C ARG A 68 -4.95 4.28 -11.83
N SER A 69 -4.57 5.32 -11.08
CA SER A 69 -3.47 6.21 -11.43
C SER A 69 -2.14 5.47 -11.56
N ILE A 70 -1.90 4.51 -10.66
CA ILE A 70 -0.70 3.68 -10.65
C ILE A 70 -0.72 2.70 -11.82
N LEU A 71 -1.86 2.05 -12.10
CA LEU A 71 -2.01 1.19 -13.28
C LEU A 71 -1.71 1.95 -14.57
N LYS A 72 -2.29 3.15 -14.74
CA LYS A 72 -2.06 3.99 -15.93
C LYS A 72 -0.59 4.39 -16.08
N ALA A 73 0.08 4.72 -14.97
CA ALA A 73 1.51 4.98 -14.98
C ALA A 73 2.31 3.74 -15.37
N HIS A 74 1.97 2.57 -14.83
CA HIS A 74 2.58 1.30 -15.20
C HIS A 74 2.44 1.01 -16.70
N GLN A 75 1.24 1.13 -17.27
CA GLN A 75 0.99 0.87 -18.69
C GLN A 75 1.87 1.75 -19.58
N ARG A 76 1.89 3.06 -19.30
CA ARG A 76 2.74 4.01 -20.03
C ARG A 76 4.23 3.67 -19.92
N GLN A 77 4.69 3.31 -18.73
CA GLN A 77 6.11 3.11 -18.48
C GLN A 77 6.63 1.76 -18.97
N VAL A 78 5.83 0.71 -18.84
CA VAL A 78 6.25 -0.68 -19.07
C VAL A 78 5.83 -1.18 -20.44
N HIS A 79 4.62 -0.85 -20.89
CA HIS A 79 4.10 -1.34 -22.17
C HIS A 79 4.33 -0.35 -23.31
N GLU A 80 4.17 0.95 -23.06
CA GLU A 80 4.42 1.99 -24.08
C GLU A 80 5.86 2.50 -24.05
N GLY A 81 6.65 2.14 -23.03
CA GLY A 81 8.05 2.58 -22.89
C GLY A 81 8.23 4.10 -22.67
N ILE A 82 7.16 4.81 -22.29
CA ILE A 82 7.15 6.26 -22.13
C ILE A 82 8.01 6.67 -20.92
N LYS A 83 9.00 7.52 -21.19
CA LYS A 83 9.90 8.12 -20.20
C LYS A 83 9.83 9.64 -20.27
N ASN A 84 8.92 10.21 -19.48
CA ASN A 84 8.61 11.65 -19.52
C ASN A 84 9.64 12.54 -18.82
N TYR A 85 10.61 11.98 -18.11
CA TYR A 85 11.51 12.74 -17.25
C TYR A 85 12.94 12.68 -17.78
N ALA A 86 13.37 13.72 -18.50
CA ALA A 86 14.72 13.83 -19.04
C ALA A 86 15.65 14.55 -18.06
N CYS A 87 16.90 14.09 -17.97
CA CYS A 87 17.96 14.81 -17.30
C CYS A 87 18.39 16.00 -18.17
N ASN A 88 18.61 17.16 -17.55
CA ASN A 88 19.10 18.36 -18.26
C ASN A 88 20.63 18.36 -18.42
N GLN A 89 21.35 17.53 -17.67
CA GLN A 89 22.81 17.44 -17.68
C GLN A 89 23.34 16.27 -18.54
N CYS A 90 22.49 15.34 -18.96
CA CYS A 90 22.85 14.25 -19.85
C CYS A 90 21.64 13.69 -20.62
N SER A 91 21.86 12.86 -21.63
CA SER A 91 20.79 12.31 -22.48
C SER A 91 19.92 11.22 -21.83
N LYS A 92 20.00 11.02 -20.50
CA LYS A 92 19.24 9.97 -19.81
C LYS A 92 17.80 10.39 -19.57
N THR A 93 16.88 9.47 -19.82
CA THR A 93 15.44 9.64 -19.55
C THR A 93 14.93 8.59 -18.58
N PHE A 94 13.91 8.97 -17.80
CA PHE A 94 13.37 8.19 -16.70
C PHE A 94 11.84 8.11 -16.79
N ALA A 95 11.32 6.98 -16.34
CA ALA A 95 9.89 6.69 -16.27
C ALA A 95 9.18 7.48 -15.15
N ARG A 96 9.87 7.73 -14.03
CA ARG A 96 9.34 8.43 -12.85
C ARG A 96 10.20 9.63 -12.47
N SER A 97 9.56 10.69 -11.99
CA SER A 97 10.24 11.89 -11.48
C SER A 97 11.19 11.58 -10.32
N THR A 98 10.82 10.64 -9.45
CA THR A 98 11.66 10.21 -8.33
C THR A 98 12.96 9.55 -8.79
N ASP A 99 12.92 8.85 -9.92
CA ASP A 99 14.11 8.21 -10.48
C ASP A 99 15.06 9.25 -11.09
N LEU A 100 14.51 10.27 -11.78
CA LEU A 100 15.28 11.42 -12.27
C LEU A 100 15.93 12.19 -11.12
N LYS A 101 15.16 12.58 -10.09
CA LYS A 101 15.69 13.32 -8.92
C LYS A 101 16.85 12.59 -8.26
N ARG A 102 16.74 11.27 -8.13
CA ARG A 102 17.82 10.45 -7.56
C ARG A 102 19.03 10.38 -8.50
N HIS A 103 18.81 10.37 -9.81
CA HIS A 103 19.89 10.43 -10.78
C HIS A 103 20.62 11.77 -10.76
N GLU A 104 19.92 12.88 -10.58
CA GLU A 104 20.51 14.23 -10.51
C GLU A 104 21.54 14.35 -9.37
N LEU A 105 21.35 13.65 -8.25
CA LEU A 105 22.34 13.58 -7.16
C LEU A 105 23.72 13.09 -7.61
N ILE A 106 23.79 12.30 -8.68
CA ILE A 106 25.06 11.82 -9.24
C ILE A 106 25.85 12.98 -9.85
N HIS A 107 25.15 13.91 -10.52
CA HIS A 107 25.78 15.10 -11.09
C HIS A 107 26.25 16.08 -10.01
N GLU A 108 25.53 16.15 -8.90
CA GLU A 108 25.91 16.94 -7.73
C GLU A 108 27.01 16.27 -6.87
N GLY A 109 27.43 15.05 -7.22
CA GLY A 109 28.39 14.28 -6.44
C GLY A 109 27.89 13.87 -5.05
N ILE A 110 26.59 13.97 -4.79
CA ILE A 110 25.99 13.66 -3.49
C ILE A 110 26.00 12.15 -3.28
N ARG A 111 26.64 11.72 -2.18
CA ARG A 111 26.72 10.33 -1.76
C ARG A 111 26.35 10.19 -0.29
N PHE A 112 25.86 9.02 0.08
CA PHE A 112 25.54 8.63 1.44
C PHE A 112 26.70 7.81 1.99
N PRO A 113 27.54 8.37 2.90
CA PRO A 113 28.67 7.66 3.48
C PRO A 113 28.21 6.60 4.48
N CYS A 114 28.98 5.53 4.60
CA CYS A 114 28.89 4.60 5.72
C CYS A 114 29.59 5.21 6.93
N ASP A 115 29.02 5.02 8.11
CA ASP A 115 29.54 5.47 9.40
C ASP A 115 30.62 4.53 9.96
N LYS A 116 30.66 3.28 9.50
CA LYS A 116 31.59 2.23 9.96
C LYS A 116 32.78 1.97 9.04
N CYS A 117 32.75 2.46 7.80
CA CYS A 117 33.85 2.28 6.84
C CYS A 117 33.90 3.39 5.79
N SER A 118 34.96 3.44 4.97
CA SER A 118 35.16 4.48 3.93
C SER A 118 34.25 4.35 2.70
N LYS A 119 33.30 3.40 2.67
CA LYS A 119 32.41 3.20 1.53
C LYS A 119 31.31 4.26 1.51
N SER A 120 30.90 4.69 0.31
CA SER A 120 29.79 5.62 0.11
C SER A 120 28.92 5.20 -1.07
N TYR A 121 27.62 5.49 -0.99
CA TYR A 121 26.62 5.00 -1.92
C TYR A 121 25.84 6.13 -2.56
N SER A 122 25.43 5.98 -3.82
CA SER A 122 24.57 6.95 -4.50
C SER A 122 23.10 6.89 -4.06
N GLU A 123 22.72 5.89 -3.25
CA GLU A 123 21.33 5.69 -2.82
C GLU A 123 21.25 5.24 -1.36
N LYS A 124 20.34 5.85 -0.58
CA LYS A 124 20.10 5.47 0.82
C LYS A 124 19.79 3.99 1.01
N GLY A 125 19.03 3.38 0.10
CA GLY A 125 18.70 1.96 0.17
C GLY A 125 19.91 1.03 0.02
N LYS A 126 20.90 1.44 -0.79
CA LYS A 126 22.15 0.69 -0.94
C LYS A 126 23.03 0.82 0.30
N LEU A 127 23.11 2.03 0.87
CA LEU A 127 23.78 2.23 2.15
C LEU A 127 23.17 1.36 3.26
N LYS A 128 21.84 1.36 3.40
CA LYS A 128 21.16 0.52 4.40
C LYS A 128 21.48 -0.97 4.24
N LYS A 129 21.46 -1.48 3.02
CA LYS A 129 21.82 -2.88 2.74
C LYS A 129 23.27 -3.18 3.12
N HIS A 130 24.18 -2.26 2.83
CA HIS A 130 25.57 -2.40 3.23
C HIS A 130 25.76 -2.33 4.75
N GLN A 131 25.04 -1.44 5.45
CA GLN A 131 25.13 -1.34 6.91
C GLN A 131 24.74 -2.63 7.63
N ILE A 132 23.81 -3.39 7.05
CA ILE A 132 23.43 -4.73 7.53
C ILE A 132 24.62 -5.72 7.44
N GLU A 133 25.51 -5.59 6.46
CA GLU A 133 26.73 -6.44 6.36
C GLU A 133 27.63 -6.26 7.60
N HIS A 134 27.74 -5.04 8.11
CA HIS A 134 28.49 -4.74 9.34
C HIS A 134 27.80 -5.25 10.61
N GLU A 135 26.52 -5.60 10.56
CA GLU A 135 25.84 -6.27 11.68
C GLU A 135 26.16 -7.76 11.70
N TYR A 136 26.41 -8.38 10.53
CA TYR A 136 26.78 -9.80 10.40
C TYR A 136 28.28 -10.09 10.50
N GLU A 137 29.15 -9.10 10.29
CA GLU A 137 30.60 -9.22 10.55
C GLU A 137 30.94 -9.35 12.05
N CYS A 138 29.96 -9.20 12.96
CA CYS A 138 30.17 -9.18 14.41
C CYS A 138 29.96 -10.53 15.12
N ASP A 139 29.67 -11.63 14.40
CA ASP A 139 29.42 -12.96 14.99
C ASP A 139 30.49 -14.02 14.65
N ILE A 140 31.64 -13.59 14.09
CA ILE A 140 32.80 -14.45 13.80
C ILE A 140 34.02 -14.02 14.61
N THR A 141 33.86 -13.89 15.93
CA THR A 141 35.01 -14.05 16.83
C THR A 141 35.19 -15.55 17.08
N TYR A 142 36.11 -16.15 16.33
CA TYR A 142 36.63 -17.49 16.61
C TYR A 142 37.17 -17.52 18.05
N THR A 143 36.50 -18.24 18.94
CA THR A 143 37.08 -18.77 20.19
C THR A 143 37.49 -20.21 19.98
#